data_AF-B3JL91-F1
#
_entry.id   AF-B3JL91-F1
#
_cell.length_a   1.000
_cell.length_b   1.000
_cell.length_c   1.000
_cell.angle_alpha   90.00
_cell.angle_beta   90.00
_cell.angle_gamma   90.00
#
_symmetry.space_group_name_H-M   'P 1'
#
loop_
_entity.id
_entity.type
_entity.pdbx_description
1 polymer ?
#
loop_
_entity_poly.entity_id
_entity_poly.type
_entity_poly.pdbx_seq_one_letter_code
_entity_poly.pdbx_strand_id
1 'polypeptide(L)'
;MAHAYTYDALYRLASATGTYAGADSKTASYRLEMGYDNMHRIVSKKQHLTQQGVQFDGKLHVGYDLAYTYGKTEGKKFQLAEVKDANYRTEENPDSVAKVDNSHTYTYDANGNLVYVNTGRIKQDGTLDSTAAERKLRWDEENRLTASDDNGFVTNYWYDADGERTVKTSGEGEQLYVNSEFAGGRTNTAKFSLYVSPYLVANQGGRYTKHIYIGSQRIVSKIGDFASYGSDPRRIQYAGSETDGLSVNYKPRLFHLSLDKGT
;
A
#
# COMPACT_ATOMS: atom_id res chain seq x y z
N MET A 1 -22.15 18.09 2.50
CA MET A 1 -20.69 18.04 2.73
C MET A 1 -20.08 19.20 1.96
N ALA A 2 -19.12 19.92 2.55
CA ALA A 2 -18.48 21.07 1.92
C ALA A 2 -16.96 20.94 2.03
N HIS A 3 -16.25 21.41 1.00
CA HIS A 3 -14.80 21.41 0.95
C HIS A 3 -14.30 22.77 0.48
N ALA A 4 -13.23 23.27 1.09
CA ALA A 4 -12.55 24.49 0.66
C ALA A 4 -11.06 24.25 0.57
N TYR A 5 -10.42 24.87 -0.42
CA TYR A 5 -9.00 24.74 -0.70
C TYR A 5 -8.39 26.12 -0.90
N THR A 6 -7.18 26.30 -0.39
CA THR A 6 -6.38 27.50 -0.65
C THR A 6 -5.03 27.08 -1.19
N TYR A 7 -4.43 27.95 -2.00
CA TYR A 7 -3.17 27.69 -2.67
C TYR A 7 -2.20 28.83 -2.39
N ASP A 8 -0.92 28.51 -2.36
CA ASP A 8 0.13 29.53 -2.37
C ASP A 8 0.28 30.18 -3.75
N ALA A 9 1.19 31.14 -3.87
CA ALA A 9 1.45 31.85 -5.13
C ALA A 9 1.94 30.96 -6.28
N LEU A 10 2.36 29.73 -6.00
CA LEU A 10 2.82 28.74 -6.98
C LEU A 10 1.77 27.65 -7.26
N TYR A 11 0.51 27.89 -6.85
CA TYR A 11 -0.60 26.96 -6.98
C TYR A 11 -0.39 25.61 -6.27
N ARG A 12 0.43 25.58 -5.22
CA ARG A 12 0.54 24.41 -4.34
C ARG A 12 -0.51 24.51 -3.24
N LEU A 13 -1.12 23.39 -2.89
CA LEU A 13 -2.14 23.34 -1.84
C LEU A 13 -1.56 23.88 -0.53
N ALA A 14 -2.06 25.00 -0.02
CA ALA A 14 -1.61 25.60 1.24
C ALA A 14 -2.47 25.11 2.43
N SER A 15 -3.78 25.08 2.24
CA SER A 15 -4.69 24.45 3.20
C SER A 15 -5.92 23.85 2.55
N ALA A 16 -6.49 22.84 3.19
CA ALA A 16 -7.78 22.26 2.84
C ALA A 16 -8.65 22.14 4.10
N THR A 17 -9.93 22.40 3.95
CA THR A 17 -10.94 22.10 4.98
C THR A 17 -12.05 21.25 4.40
N GLY A 18 -12.67 20.45 5.25
CA GLY A 18 -13.88 19.73 4.90
C GLY A 18 -14.82 19.67 6.08
N THR A 19 -16.12 19.79 5.81
CA THR A 19 -17.17 19.64 6.81
C THR A 19 -18.24 18.68 6.33
N TYR A 20 -18.71 17.89 7.28
CA TYR A 20 -19.84 16.99 7.15
C TYR A 20 -20.85 17.32 8.24
N ALA A 21 -22.09 17.51 7.82
CA ALA A 21 -23.26 17.57 8.70
C ALA A 21 -24.19 16.46 8.23
N GLY A 22 -24.39 15.47 9.09
CA GLY A 22 -25.29 14.34 8.88
C GLY A 22 -26.62 14.53 9.61
N ALA A 23 -27.46 13.50 9.56
CA ALA A 23 -28.65 13.41 10.40
C ALA A 23 -28.28 13.36 11.89
N ASP A 24 -29.26 13.63 12.77
CA ASP A 24 -29.15 13.48 14.22
C ASP A 24 -27.98 14.26 14.84
N SER A 25 -27.72 15.48 14.36
CA SER A 25 -26.64 16.37 14.85
C SER A 25 -25.22 15.81 14.69
N LYS A 26 -25.03 14.75 13.88
CA LYS A 26 -23.70 14.17 13.62
C LYS A 26 -22.88 15.12 12.77
N THR A 27 -21.69 15.47 13.25
CA THR A 27 -20.79 16.36 12.51
C THR A 27 -19.38 15.81 12.45
N ALA A 28 -18.69 16.12 11.37
CA ALA A 28 -17.25 15.92 11.27
C ALA A 28 -16.61 17.08 10.52
N SER A 29 -15.39 17.43 10.89
CA SER A 29 -14.60 18.41 10.18
C SER A 29 -13.13 18.04 10.17
N TYR A 30 -12.42 18.48 9.14
CA TYR A 30 -10.97 18.46 9.13
C TYR A 30 -10.39 19.78 8.64
N ARG A 31 -9.17 20.07 9.09
CA ARG A 31 -8.28 21.10 8.57
C ARG A 31 -6.94 20.44 8.25
N LEU A 32 -6.42 20.68 7.06
CA LEU A 32 -5.10 20.29 6.59
C LEU A 32 -4.31 21.56 6.26
N GLU A 33 -3.07 21.62 6.70
CA GLU A 33 -2.12 22.69 6.39
C GLU A 33 -0.83 22.10 5.84
N MET A 34 -0.35 22.67 4.74
CA MET A 34 0.84 22.21 4.03
C MET A 34 1.88 23.32 4.01
N GLY A 35 3.15 22.96 4.19
CA GLY A 35 4.29 23.86 4.03
C GLY A 35 5.28 23.29 3.05
N TYR A 36 5.91 24.18 2.27
CA TYR A 36 6.88 23.81 1.26
C TYR A 36 8.12 24.68 1.35
N ASP A 37 9.24 24.16 0.90
CA ASP A 37 10.45 24.96 0.68
C ASP A 37 10.56 25.49 -0.76
N ASN A 38 11.64 26.21 -1.02
CA ASN A 38 11.96 26.80 -2.32
C ASN A 38 12.32 25.74 -3.39
N MET A 39 12.53 24.47 -3.00
CA MET A 39 12.72 23.35 -3.91
C MET A 39 11.42 22.58 -4.17
N HIS A 40 10.27 23.13 -3.75
CA HIS A 40 8.94 22.52 -3.88
C HIS A 40 8.74 21.22 -3.12
N ARG A 41 9.59 20.96 -2.12
CA ARG A 41 9.46 19.79 -1.26
C ARG A 41 8.53 20.13 -0.10
N ILE A 42 7.73 19.15 0.35
CA ILE A 42 6.86 19.32 1.53
C ILE A 42 7.76 19.33 2.76
N VAL A 43 7.71 20.40 3.56
CA VAL A 43 8.47 20.50 4.83
C VAL A 43 7.58 20.36 6.06
N SER A 44 6.28 20.61 5.92
CA SER A 44 5.30 20.40 6.99
C SER A 44 3.97 19.93 6.45
N LYS A 45 3.33 19.01 7.17
CA LYS A 45 1.94 18.61 6.94
C LYS A 45 1.24 18.45 8.28
N LYS A 46 0.23 19.27 8.54
CA LYS A 46 -0.54 19.25 9.78
C LYS A 46 -1.98 18.94 9.49
N GLN A 47 -2.56 17.99 10.21
CA GLN A 47 -3.97 17.69 10.09
C GLN A 47 -4.63 17.66 11.46
N HIS A 48 -5.77 18.33 11.56
CA HIS A 48 -6.68 18.22 12.69
C HIS A 48 -8.05 17.76 12.19
N LEU A 49 -8.64 16.79 12.86
CA LEU A 49 -9.98 16.28 12.62
C LEU A 49 -10.76 16.32 13.93
N THR A 50 -12.01 16.75 13.84
CA THR A 50 -12.99 16.65 14.92
C THR A 50 -14.22 15.92 14.41
N GLN A 51 -14.77 14.99 15.19
CA GLN A 51 -16.10 14.41 14.96
C GLN A 51 -16.95 14.46 16.21
N GLN A 52 -18.27 14.45 16.01
CA GLN A 52 -19.30 14.39 17.05
C GLN A 52 -20.37 13.37 16.64
N GLY A 53 -20.60 12.35 17.46
CA GLY A 53 -21.72 11.41 17.29
C GLY A 53 -21.66 10.51 16.05
N VAL A 54 -20.54 10.52 15.30
CA VAL A 54 -20.44 9.82 14.00
C VAL A 54 -20.27 8.32 14.18
N GLN A 55 -19.24 7.91 14.92
CA GLN A 55 -18.87 6.50 15.10
C GLN A 55 -19.28 5.95 16.47
N PHE A 56 -19.44 6.84 17.45
CA PHE A 56 -19.88 6.58 18.81
C PHE A 56 -20.51 7.86 19.38
N ASP A 57 -21.24 7.74 20.49
CA ASP A 57 -21.78 8.91 21.18
C ASP A 57 -20.65 9.67 21.90
N GLY A 58 -20.50 10.96 21.58
CA GLY A 58 -19.40 11.79 22.08
C GLY A 58 -18.57 12.46 20.98
N LYS A 59 -17.47 13.07 21.42
CA LYS A 59 -16.56 13.86 20.57
C LYS A 59 -15.23 13.15 20.44
N LEU A 60 -14.60 13.24 19.26
CA LEU A 60 -13.23 12.76 19.06
C LEU A 60 -12.43 13.79 18.28
N HIS A 61 -11.23 14.05 18.77
CA HIS A 61 -10.18 14.80 18.10
C HIS A 61 -9.06 13.86 17.68
N VAL A 62 -8.63 13.97 16.43
CA VAL A 62 -7.51 13.20 15.90
C VAL A 62 -6.66 14.14 15.06
N GLY A 63 -5.34 14.04 15.20
CA GLY A 63 -4.46 14.85 14.37
C GLY A 63 -3.01 14.44 14.43
N TYR A 64 -2.24 15.10 13.59
CA TYR A 64 -0.79 14.92 13.50
C TYR A 64 -0.12 16.20 13.02
N ASP A 65 1.12 16.37 13.43
CA ASP A 65 2.06 17.33 12.86
C ASP A 65 3.26 16.56 12.29
N LEU A 66 3.40 16.55 10.97
CA LEU A 66 4.54 15.95 10.28
C LEU A 66 5.54 17.04 9.91
N ALA A 67 6.80 16.87 10.31
CA ALA A 67 7.92 17.70 9.89
C ALA A 67 8.89 16.87 9.04
N TYR A 68 9.10 17.30 7.80
CA TYR A 68 9.88 16.57 6.82
C TYR A 68 11.25 17.20 6.66
N THR A 69 12.28 16.36 6.67
CA THR A 69 13.65 16.75 6.35
C THR A 69 14.19 15.90 5.21
N TYR A 70 15.07 16.48 4.42
CA TYR A 70 15.61 15.86 3.22
C TYR A 70 17.14 15.80 3.26
N GLY A 71 17.71 14.97 2.39
CA GLY A 71 19.15 14.89 2.19
C GLY A 71 19.76 16.25 1.88
N LYS A 72 20.96 16.50 2.43
CA LYS A 72 21.69 17.76 2.23
C LYS A 72 22.73 17.68 1.11
N THR A 73 23.19 16.47 0.79
CA THR A 73 24.17 16.20 -0.25
C THR A 73 23.57 16.45 -1.64
N GLU A 74 24.41 16.89 -2.57
CA GLU A 74 24.07 16.96 -3.98
C GLU A 74 23.57 15.59 -4.50
N GLY A 75 22.61 15.60 -5.42
CA GLY A 75 21.91 14.40 -5.87
C GLY A 75 20.90 13.80 -4.88
N LYS A 76 20.95 14.14 -3.59
CA LYS A 76 20.08 13.57 -2.53
C LYS A 76 19.04 14.53 -1.97
N LYS A 77 18.94 15.74 -2.52
CA LYS A 77 18.02 16.78 -2.03
C LYS A 77 16.53 16.38 -2.12
N PHE A 78 16.16 15.41 -2.93
CA PHE A 78 14.78 14.92 -3.01
C PHE A 78 14.55 13.60 -2.25
N GLN A 79 15.58 13.07 -1.61
CA GLN A 79 15.46 11.91 -0.73
C GLN A 79 15.03 12.39 0.66
N LEU A 80 13.91 11.88 1.18
CA LEU A 80 13.53 12.08 2.58
C LEU A 80 14.63 11.51 3.47
N ALA A 81 15.04 12.26 4.50
CA ALA A 81 15.99 11.81 5.49
C ALA A 81 15.26 11.37 6.77
N GLU A 82 14.39 12.24 7.28
CA GLU A 82 13.58 11.99 8.46
C GLU A 82 12.21 12.65 8.32
N VAL A 83 11.16 11.98 8.80
CA VAL A 83 9.87 12.59 9.11
C VAL A 83 9.63 12.45 10.61
N LYS A 84 9.53 13.58 11.31
CA LYS A 84 9.04 13.61 12.69
C LYS A 84 7.53 13.66 12.67
N ASP A 85 6.90 12.82 13.47
CA ASP A 85 5.45 12.65 13.54
C ASP A 85 4.97 12.82 14.98
N ALA A 86 4.36 13.97 15.27
CA ALA A 86 3.72 14.22 16.56
C ALA A 86 2.20 14.06 16.39
N ASN A 87 1.66 12.92 16.79
CA ASN A 87 0.24 12.59 16.61
C ASN A 87 -0.52 12.50 17.94
N TYR A 88 -1.84 12.59 17.86
CA TYR A 88 -2.73 12.43 19.02
C TYR A 88 -4.10 11.91 18.60
N ARG A 89 -4.78 11.31 19.58
CA ARG A 89 -6.17 10.89 19.52
C ARG A 89 -6.77 11.05 20.91
N THR A 90 -7.77 11.90 21.05
CA THR A 90 -8.36 12.21 22.36
C THR A 90 -9.83 12.61 22.25
N GLU A 91 -10.61 12.38 23.29
CA GLU A 91 -11.96 12.92 23.46
C GLU A 91 -11.94 14.29 24.16
N GLU A 92 -10.81 14.64 24.78
CA GLU A 92 -10.57 15.91 25.47
C GLU A 92 -10.14 17.03 24.51
N ASN A 93 -9.84 18.21 25.05
CA ASN A 93 -9.25 19.29 24.26
C ASN A 93 -7.90 18.83 23.66
N PRO A 94 -7.71 18.86 22.33
CA PRO A 94 -6.45 18.43 21.70
C PRO A 94 -5.22 19.23 22.18
N ASP A 95 -5.41 20.47 22.61
CA ASP A 95 -4.31 21.32 23.11
C ASP A 95 -3.86 20.95 24.53
N SER A 96 -4.63 20.14 25.25
CA SER A 96 -4.32 19.72 26.63
C SER A 96 -3.71 18.32 26.73
N VAL A 97 -3.57 17.58 25.62
CA VAL A 97 -3.02 16.22 25.63
C VAL A 97 -1.57 16.18 25.13
N ALA A 98 -0.77 15.32 25.76
CA ALA A 98 0.56 15.00 25.25
C ALA A 98 0.43 14.28 23.90
N LYS A 99 1.27 14.68 22.94
CA LYS A 99 1.38 13.99 21.65
C LYS A 99 2.27 12.76 21.77
N VAL A 100 2.02 11.77 20.94
CA VAL A 100 2.92 10.64 20.72
C VAL A 100 3.90 11.05 19.64
N ASP A 101 5.17 11.12 20.01
CA ASP A 101 6.25 11.45 19.08
C ASP A 101 6.83 10.17 18.47
N ASN A 102 6.69 10.05 17.15
CA ASN A 102 7.37 9.07 16.33
C ASN A 102 8.41 9.77 15.42
N SER A 103 9.36 9.00 14.94
CA SER A 103 10.25 9.41 13.86
C SER A 103 10.32 8.33 12.80
N HIS A 104 10.42 8.72 11.54
CA HIS A 104 10.66 7.81 10.42
C HIS A 104 11.97 8.19 9.75
N THR A 105 12.94 7.29 9.71
CA THR A 105 14.20 7.50 8.98
C THR A 105 14.25 6.63 7.74
N TYR A 106 14.84 7.16 6.67
CA TYR A 106 14.78 6.56 5.33
C TYR A 106 16.19 6.31 4.79
N THR A 107 16.41 5.12 4.24
CA THR A 107 17.69 4.73 3.62
C THR A 107 17.47 4.31 2.18
N TYR A 108 18.42 4.66 1.32
CA TYR A 108 18.36 4.43 -0.12
C TYR A 108 19.60 3.68 -0.58
N ASP A 109 19.47 2.91 -1.65
CA ASP A 109 20.62 2.35 -2.37
C ASP A 109 21.34 3.41 -3.23
N ALA A 110 22.38 2.99 -3.96
CA ALA A 110 23.16 3.87 -4.84
C ALA A 110 22.36 4.39 -6.05
N ASN A 111 21.33 3.67 -6.50
CA ASN A 111 20.45 4.07 -7.59
C ASN A 111 19.35 5.04 -7.12
N GLY A 112 19.23 5.24 -5.81
CA GLY A 112 18.25 6.13 -5.19
C GLY A 112 16.92 5.44 -4.88
N ASN A 113 16.85 4.11 -4.92
CA ASN A 113 15.67 3.38 -4.50
C ASN A 113 15.59 3.33 -2.97
N LEU A 114 14.40 3.55 -2.41
CA LEU A 114 14.18 3.41 -0.97
C LEU A 114 14.30 1.93 -0.57
N VAL A 115 15.23 1.59 0.32
CA VAL A 115 15.49 0.20 0.74
C VAL A 115 15.09 -0.08 2.19
N TYR A 116 15.03 0.95 3.03
CA TYR A 116 14.70 0.77 4.43
C TYR A 116 13.99 1.99 5.00
N VAL A 117 12.98 1.74 5.82
CA VAL A 117 12.32 2.73 6.68
C VAL A 117 12.34 2.20 8.10
N ASN A 118 12.91 2.96 9.03
CA ASN A 118 12.82 2.68 10.46
C ASN A 118 11.86 3.66 11.11
N THR A 119 11.02 3.17 12.02
CA THR A 119 10.13 3.99 12.85
C THR A 119 10.60 3.94 14.29
N GLY A 120 11.08 5.06 14.81
CA GLY A 120 11.29 5.25 16.24
C GLY A 120 10.00 5.76 16.91
N ARG A 121 9.81 5.43 18.19
CA ARG A 121 8.68 5.91 19.01
C ARG A 121 9.15 6.29 20.40
N ILE A 122 8.75 7.46 20.86
CA ILE A 122 8.84 7.85 22.27
C ILE A 122 7.53 7.43 22.94
N LYS A 123 7.64 6.57 23.95
CA LYS A 123 6.48 6.11 24.74
C LYS A 123 6.05 7.19 25.74
N GLN A 124 4.87 7.01 26.33
CA GLN A 124 4.33 7.96 27.31
C GLN A 124 5.22 8.14 28.55
N ASP A 125 6.00 7.12 28.92
CA ASP A 125 6.98 7.18 30.01
C ASP A 125 8.30 7.86 29.62
N GLY A 126 8.39 8.40 28.41
CA GLY A 126 9.58 9.06 27.85
C GLY A 126 10.65 8.09 27.32
N THR A 127 10.42 6.78 27.38
CA THR A 127 11.39 5.80 26.86
C THR A 127 11.36 5.76 25.33
N LEU A 128 12.55 5.70 24.73
CA LEU A 128 12.71 5.57 23.29
C LEU A 128 12.71 4.10 22.88
N ASP A 129 11.73 3.71 22.07
CA ASP A 129 11.78 2.53 21.23
C ASP A 129 12.38 2.92 19.89
N SER A 130 13.67 2.60 19.69
CA SER A 130 14.41 3.03 18.51
C SER A 130 13.99 2.31 17.23
N THR A 131 13.27 1.18 17.33
CA THR A 131 12.87 0.33 16.19
C THR A 131 11.45 -0.21 16.44
N ALA A 132 10.50 0.70 16.68
CA ALA A 132 9.11 0.36 16.96
C ALA A 132 8.40 -0.28 15.75
N ALA A 133 8.84 0.04 14.53
CA ALA A 133 8.43 -0.64 13.31
C ALA A 133 9.48 -0.47 12.21
N GLU A 134 9.59 -1.43 11.33
CA GLU A 134 10.48 -1.38 10.17
C GLU A 134 9.78 -1.79 8.88
N ARG A 135 10.25 -1.20 7.77
CA ARG A 135 9.96 -1.64 6.41
C ARG A 135 11.25 -1.87 5.64
N LYS A 136 11.40 -3.04 5.04
CA LYS A 136 12.51 -3.37 4.11
C LYS A 136 11.96 -3.50 2.70
N LEU A 137 12.62 -2.88 1.73
CA LEU A 137 12.21 -2.91 0.33
C LEU A 137 13.32 -3.49 -0.54
N ARG A 138 12.93 -4.26 -1.56
CA ARG A 138 13.86 -4.87 -2.52
C ARG A 138 13.51 -4.49 -3.92
N TRP A 139 14.55 -4.34 -4.72
CA TRP A 139 14.47 -3.88 -6.09
C TRP A 139 15.24 -4.85 -6.98
N ASP A 140 14.80 -5.04 -8.21
CA ASP A 140 15.59 -5.72 -9.23
C ASP A 140 16.56 -4.75 -9.94
N GLU A 141 17.34 -5.29 -10.88
CA GLU A 141 18.33 -4.55 -11.66
C GLU A 141 17.72 -3.45 -12.53
N GLU A 142 16.41 -3.55 -12.81
CA GLU A 142 15.64 -2.58 -13.58
C GLU A 142 14.93 -1.54 -12.69
N ASN A 143 15.27 -1.48 -11.40
CA ASN A 143 14.69 -0.60 -10.37
C ASN A 143 13.17 -0.79 -10.19
N ARG A 144 12.68 -2.03 -10.29
CA ARG A 144 11.29 -2.38 -9.95
C ARG A 144 11.23 -3.02 -8.58
N LEU A 145 10.24 -2.60 -7.77
CA LEU A 145 10.06 -3.11 -6.41
C LEU A 145 9.63 -4.58 -6.46
N THR A 146 10.47 -5.51 -6.00
CA THR A 146 10.19 -6.95 -5.99
C THR A 146 9.63 -7.45 -4.66
N ALA A 147 9.95 -6.77 -3.56
CA ALA A 147 9.38 -7.10 -2.25
C ALA A 147 9.29 -5.90 -1.30
N SER A 148 8.28 -5.92 -0.44
CA SER A 148 8.16 -5.09 0.77
C SER A 148 7.95 -6.00 1.96
N ASP A 149 8.79 -5.89 2.98
CA ASP A 149 8.60 -6.53 4.27
C ASP A 149 8.23 -5.46 5.30
N ASP A 150 7.05 -5.62 5.90
CA ASP A 150 6.50 -4.74 6.91
C ASP A 150 6.40 -5.49 8.24
N ASN A 151 7.41 -5.36 9.09
CA ASN A 151 7.52 -6.08 10.37
C ASN A 151 7.31 -7.61 10.24
N GLY A 152 7.93 -8.22 9.23
CA GLY A 152 7.79 -9.66 8.94
C GLY A 152 6.59 -10.01 8.07
N PHE A 153 5.71 -9.06 7.73
CA PHE A 153 4.68 -9.29 6.71
C PHE A 153 5.23 -8.94 5.33
N VAL A 154 5.51 -9.96 4.52
CA VAL A 154 6.13 -9.80 3.21
C VAL A 154 5.07 -9.72 2.13
N THR A 155 5.22 -8.76 1.23
CA THR A 155 4.51 -8.66 -0.03
C THR A 155 5.50 -8.74 -1.18
N ASN A 156 5.33 -9.70 -2.09
CA ASN A 156 6.18 -9.89 -3.26
C ASN A 156 5.46 -9.45 -4.54
N TYR A 157 6.24 -9.00 -5.53
CA TYR A 157 5.76 -8.49 -6.81
C TYR A 157 6.56 -9.10 -7.97
N TRP A 158 5.86 -9.46 -9.05
CA TRP A 158 6.46 -9.91 -10.29
C TRP A 158 5.93 -9.08 -11.45
N TYR A 159 6.79 -8.89 -12.43
CA TYR A 159 6.54 -8.06 -13.60
C TYR A 159 6.76 -8.87 -14.87
N ASP A 160 6.07 -8.51 -15.94
CA ASP A 160 6.42 -8.97 -17.28
C ASP A 160 7.60 -8.17 -17.85
N ALA A 161 7.97 -8.47 -19.09
CA ALA A 161 9.08 -7.82 -19.79
C ALA A 161 8.82 -6.33 -20.06
N ASP A 162 7.56 -5.89 -20.09
CA ASP A 162 7.19 -4.48 -20.29
C ASP A 162 7.18 -3.71 -18.95
N GLY A 163 7.41 -4.39 -17.83
CA GLY A 163 7.42 -3.80 -16.49
C GLY A 163 6.04 -3.70 -15.85
N GLU A 164 5.02 -4.33 -16.42
CA GLU A 164 3.67 -4.38 -15.85
C GLU A 164 3.59 -5.47 -14.79
N ARG A 165 2.99 -5.15 -13.63
CA ARG A 165 2.90 -6.11 -12.53
C ARG A 165 1.93 -7.23 -12.89
N THR A 166 2.42 -8.46 -12.97
CA THR A 166 1.63 -9.67 -13.28
C THR A 166 1.18 -10.41 -12.04
N VAL A 167 1.99 -10.45 -10.97
CA VAL A 167 1.67 -11.18 -9.75
C VAL A 167 1.95 -10.33 -8.51
N LYS A 168 1.07 -10.46 -7.52
CA LYS A 168 1.29 -10.00 -6.15
C LYS A 168 0.95 -11.11 -5.18
N THR A 169 1.86 -11.44 -4.28
CA THR A 169 1.59 -12.34 -3.15
C THR A 169 1.90 -11.64 -1.84
N SER A 170 1.23 -12.02 -0.76
CA SER A 170 1.57 -11.50 0.56
C SER A 170 1.27 -12.50 1.67
N GLY A 171 2.03 -12.42 2.76
CA GLY A 171 1.73 -13.10 4.00
C GLY A 171 2.88 -13.01 4.99
N GLU A 172 2.80 -13.80 6.06
CA GLU A 172 3.86 -13.87 7.07
C GLU A 172 5.13 -14.44 6.44
N GLY A 173 6.25 -13.77 6.67
CA GLY A 173 7.56 -14.13 6.18
C GLY A 173 8.44 -14.65 7.31
N GLU A 174 9.06 -15.80 7.08
CA GLU A 174 10.26 -16.22 7.82
C GLU A 174 11.48 -15.70 7.07
N GLN A 175 12.37 -15.00 7.76
CA GLN A 175 13.59 -14.44 7.19
C GLN A 175 14.83 -15.13 7.79
N LEU A 176 15.81 -15.40 6.93
CA LEU A 176 17.13 -15.93 7.28
C LEU A 176 18.18 -14.85 7.05
N TYR A 177 19.08 -14.70 8.01
CA TYR A 177 20.21 -13.78 7.95
C TYR A 177 21.52 -14.55 8.14
N VAL A 178 22.54 -14.23 7.35
CA VAL A 178 23.91 -14.74 7.48
C VAL A 178 24.82 -13.53 7.60
N ASN A 179 25.66 -13.48 8.64
CA ASN A 179 26.55 -12.34 8.93
C ASN A 179 25.83 -10.98 9.04
N SER A 180 24.61 -10.97 9.59
CA SER A 180 23.73 -9.78 9.67
C SER A 180 23.21 -9.28 8.32
N GLU A 181 23.49 -9.97 7.21
CA GLU A 181 22.90 -9.72 5.91
C GLU A 181 21.78 -10.70 5.62
N PHE A 182 20.70 -10.24 4.99
CA PHE A 182 19.59 -11.12 4.63
C PHE A 182 20.04 -12.16 3.59
N ALA A 183 19.82 -13.44 3.89
CA ALA A 183 20.30 -14.57 3.09
C ALA A 183 19.17 -15.38 2.42
N GLY A 184 17.91 -15.16 2.79
CA GLY A 184 16.78 -15.89 2.22
C GLY A 184 15.56 -15.86 3.12
N GLY A 185 14.43 -16.40 2.67
CA GLY A 185 13.23 -16.44 3.48
C GLY A 185 12.09 -17.17 2.80
N ARG A 186 11.09 -17.54 3.58
CA ARG A 186 9.86 -18.17 3.08
C ARG A 186 8.67 -17.30 3.45
N THR A 187 7.95 -16.83 2.45
CA THR A 187 6.65 -16.20 2.67
C THR A 187 5.57 -17.27 2.64
N ASN A 188 4.85 -17.46 3.74
CA ASN A 188 3.60 -18.18 3.73
C ASN A 188 2.60 -17.35 2.91
N THR A 189 2.15 -17.85 1.76
CA THR A 189 1.24 -17.09 0.89
C THR A 189 -0.15 -17.06 1.52
N ALA A 190 -0.42 -16.01 2.30
CA ALA A 190 -1.73 -15.78 2.91
C ALA A 190 -2.72 -15.21 1.91
N LYS A 191 -2.27 -14.41 0.93
CA LYS A 191 -3.08 -13.80 -0.13
C LYS A 191 -2.33 -13.78 -1.46
N PHE A 192 -3.06 -13.90 -2.57
CA PHE A 192 -2.50 -13.70 -3.92
C PHE A 192 -3.45 -12.89 -4.81
N SER A 193 -2.87 -12.14 -5.74
CA SER A 193 -3.52 -11.53 -6.89
C SER A 193 -2.69 -11.79 -8.15
N LEU A 194 -3.36 -12.18 -9.23
CA LEU A 194 -2.82 -12.37 -10.57
C LEU A 194 -3.48 -11.35 -11.51
N TYR A 195 -2.67 -10.47 -12.07
CA TYR A 195 -3.07 -9.44 -13.03
C TYR A 195 -2.97 -10.04 -14.44
N VAL A 196 -4.07 -10.65 -14.89
CA VAL A 196 -4.11 -11.34 -16.19
C VAL A 196 -4.09 -10.34 -17.35
N SER A 197 -4.77 -9.21 -17.16
CA SER A 197 -4.80 -8.09 -18.10
C SER A 197 -5.34 -6.83 -17.39
N PRO A 198 -5.28 -5.64 -18.02
CA PRO A 198 -5.94 -4.44 -17.49
C PRO A 198 -7.44 -4.61 -17.18
N TYR A 199 -8.07 -5.62 -17.77
CA TYR A 199 -9.49 -5.92 -17.66
C TYR A 199 -9.82 -6.99 -16.62
N LEU A 200 -8.85 -7.76 -16.13
CA LEU A 200 -9.14 -8.91 -15.26
C LEU A 200 -8.03 -9.13 -14.24
N VAL A 201 -8.44 -9.16 -12.97
CA VAL A 201 -7.58 -9.55 -11.84
C VAL A 201 -8.19 -10.77 -11.18
N ALA A 202 -7.43 -11.86 -11.08
CA ALA A 202 -7.76 -13.05 -10.32
C ALA A 202 -7.15 -12.97 -8.92
N ASN A 203 -7.80 -13.55 -7.93
CA ASN A 203 -7.41 -13.51 -6.53
C ASN A 203 -7.59 -14.89 -5.88
N GLN A 204 -7.02 -15.02 -4.69
CA GLN A 204 -7.19 -16.19 -3.85
C GLN A 204 -8.65 -16.62 -3.68
N GLY A 205 -8.85 -17.95 -3.66
CA GLY A 205 -10.16 -18.56 -3.54
C GLY A 205 -10.99 -18.47 -4.82
N GLY A 206 -10.37 -18.27 -5.99
CA GLY A 206 -11.09 -18.22 -7.27
C GLY A 206 -11.86 -16.92 -7.49
N ARG A 207 -11.63 -15.87 -6.71
CA ARG A 207 -12.33 -14.58 -6.88
C ARG A 207 -11.70 -13.78 -8.01
N TYR A 208 -12.50 -13.02 -8.76
CA TYR A 208 -11.98 -12.10 -9.77
C TYR A 208 -12.64 -10.73 -9.72
N THR A 209 -11.95 -9.76 -10.29
CA THR A 209 -12.52 -8.45 -10.65
C THR A 209 -12.33 -8.22 -12.13
N LYS A 210 -13.43 -7.98 -12.86
CA LYS A 210 -13.42 -7.58 -14.26
C LYS A 210 -13.65 -6.08 -14.35
N HIS A 211 -12.74 -5.36 -14.98
CA HIS A 211 -12.84 -3.93 -15.21
C HIS A 211 -13.38 -3.66 -16.63
N ILE A 212 -14.29 -2.69 -16.75
CA ILE A 212 -14.85 -2.21 -18.01
C ILE A 212 -14.45 -0.75 -18.18
N TYR A 213 -13.92 -0.43 -19.35
CA TYR A 213 -13.40 0.89 -19.70
C TYR A 213 -14.16 1.49 -20.88
N ILE A 214 -14.19 2.82 -20.93
CA ILE A 214 -14.42 3.61 -22.14
C ILE A 214 -13.13 4.38 -22.44
N GLY A 215 -12.44 4.03 -23.52
CA GLY A 215 -11.06 4.49 -23.75
C GLY A 215 -10.15 4.08 -22.58
N SER A 216 -9.45 5.05 -21.98
CA SER A 216 -8.61 4.85 -20.80
C SER A 216 -9.37 4.98 -19.47
N GLN A 217 -10.63 5.41 -19.47
CA GLN A 217 -11.41 5.63 -18.26
C GLN A 217 -12.15 4.35 -17.83
N ARG A 218 -11.85 3.86 -16.62
CA ARG A 218 -12.62 2.76 -16.02
C ARG A 218 -14.00 3.25 -15.58
N ILE A 219 -15.06 2.63 -16.08
CA ILE A 219 -16.44 3.02 -15.77
C ILE A 219 -17.13 2.04 -14.83
N VAL A 220 -16.80 0.75 -14.87
CA VAL A 220 -17.43 -0.28 -14.03
C VAL A 220 -16.39 -1.34 -13.64
N SER A 221 -16.56 -1.92 -12.44
CA SER A 221 -15.84 -3.12 -12.03
C SER A 221 -16.84 -4.15 -11.51
N LYS A 222 -16.81 -5.37 -12.05
CA LYS A 222 -17.61 -6.50 -11.59
C LYS A 222 -16.74 -7.44 -10.77
N ILE A 223 -17.14 -7.72 -9.54
CA ILE A 223 -16.53 -8.75 -8.70
C ILE A 223 -17.30 -10.05 -8.92
N GLY A 224 -16.60 -11.17 -8.99
CA GLY A 224 -17.21 -12.48 -9.10
C GLY A 224 -16.32 -13.59 -8.56
N ASP A 225 -16.83 -14.81 -8.67
CA ASP A 225 -16.13 -16.05 -8.35
C ASP A 225 -16.05 -16.91 -9.61
N PHE A 226 -14.89 -17.48 -9.91
CA PHE A 226 -14.69 -18.36 -11.06
C PHE A 226 -15.54 -19.64 -10.97
N ALA A 227 -15.87 -20.12 -9.77
CA ALA A 227 -16.82 -21.22 -9.59
C ALA A 227 -18.26 -20.81 -9.96
N SER A 228 -18.60 -19.52 -9.77
CA SER A 228 -19.87 -18.92 -10.22
C SER A 228 -19.85 -18.44 -11.67
N TYR A 229 -18.70 -18.56 -12.34
CA TYR A 229 -18.53 -18.29 -13.77
C TYR A 229 -19.14 -19.46 -14.54
N GLY A 230 -20.45 -19.64 -14.38
CA GLY A 230 -21.22 -20.62 -15.15
C GLY A 230 -20.95 -20.45 -16.65
N SER A 231 -21.26 -21.51 -17.40
CA SER A 231 -21.11 -21.60 -18.86
C SER A 231 -21.30 -20.23 -19.54
N ASP A 232 -20.26 -19.70 -20.18
CA ASP A 232 -20.32 -18.41 -20.89
C ASP A 232 -21.61 -18.39 -21.73
N PRO A 233 -22.54 -17.45 -21.52
CA PRO A 233 -23.79 -17.40 -22.29
C PRO A 233 -23.56 -17.12 -23.78
N ARG A 234 -22.31 -16.83 -24.19
CA ARG A 234 -21.86 -16.70 -25.58
C ARG A 234 -21.18 -17.96 -26.12
N ARG A 235 -21.08 -19.05 -25.35
CA ARG A 235 -20.76 -20.37 -25.92
C ARG A 235 -21.93 -20.77 -26.80
N ILE A 236 -21.77 -20.65 -28.11
CA ILE A 236 -22.50 -21.51 -29.03
C ILE A 236 -22.08 -22.93 -28.64
N GLN A 237 -23.03 -23.74 -28.17
CA GLN A 237 -22.83 -25.17 -27.99
C GLN A 237 -22.51 -25.76 -29.37
N TYR A 238 -21.23 -25.81 -29.71
CA TYR A 238 -20.77 -26.80 -30.67
C TYR A 238 -20.43 -28.05 -29.87
N ALA A 239 -21.10 -29.14 -30.23
CA ALA A 239 -20.98 -30.45 -29.64
C ALA A 239 -19.51 -30.88 -29.58
N GLY A 240 -19.09 -31.37 -28.41
CA GLY A 240 -17.72 -31.76 -28.12
C GLY A 240 -17.50 -31.65 -26.62
N SER A 241 -17.97 -32.66 -25.90
CA SER A 241 -17.61 -32.89 -24.50
C SER A 241 -16.09 -33.00 -24.34
N GLU A 242 -15.61 -32.50 -23.21
CA GLU A 242 -14.27 -32.66 -22.65
C GLU A 242 -13.18 -31.71 -23.19
N THR A 243 -12.83 -30.70 -22.36
CA THR A 243 -11.43 -30.27 -22.24
C THR A 243 -11.18 -29.81 -20.80
N ASP A 244 -10.15 -30.41 -20.21
CA ASP A 244 -9.68 -30.30 -18.83
C ASP A 244 -9.68 -28.89 -18.23
N GLY A 245 -10.20 -28.82 -17.01
CA GLY A 245 -9.92 -27.70 -16.11
C GLY A 245 -8.42 -27.66 -15.80
N LEU A 246 -7.80 -26.50 -16.02
CA LEU A 246 -6.39 -26.27 -15.74
C LEU A 246 -6.12 -26.49 -14.24
N SER A 247 -5.47 -27.61 -13.90
CA SER A 247 -5.00 -27.92 -12.55
C SER A 247 -3.49 -27.78 -12.51
N VAL A 248 -2.99 -26.78 -11.78
CA VAL A 248 -1.55 -26.61 -11.55
C VAL A 248 -1.17 -27.38 -10.29
N ASN A 249 -0.61 -28.57 -10.47
CA ASN A 249 -0.15 -29.42 -9.38
C ASN A 249 1.36 -29.23 -9.16
N TYR A 250 1.75 -28.63 -8.02
CA TYR A 250 3.15 -28.24 -7.75
C TYR A 250 4.08 -29.36 -7.24
N LYS A 251 3.67 -30.64 -7.29
CA LYS A 251 4.52 -31.81 -6.95
C LYS A 251 4.03 -33.00 -7.80
N PRO A 252 4.84 -33.64 -8.67
CA PRO A 252 6.13 -34.26 -8.31
C PRO A 252 7.23 -34.14 -9.39
N ARG A 253 8.43 -34.60 -9.00
CA ARG A 253 9.67 -34.68 -9.80
C ARG A 253 9.55 -35.63 -11.01
N LEU A 254 10.44 -35.39 -11.98
CA LEU A 254 10.93 -36.25 -13.07
C LEU A 254 10.18 -36.20 -14.41
N PHE A 255 10.90 -35.71 -15.41
CA PHE A 255 10.61 -35.85 -16.84
C PHE A 255 10.78 -37.31 -17.28
N HIS A 256 9.76 -37.87 -17.93
CA HIS A 256 9.93 -38.89 -18.96
C HIS A 256 8.72 -38.88 -19.91
N LEU A 257 8.98 -38.62 -21.20
CA LEU A 257 7.99 -38.70 -22.27
C LEU A 257 8.33 -39.95 -23.09
N SER A 258 7.42 -40.94 -23.13
CA SER A 258 7.46 -42.03 -24.11
C SER A 258 6.23 -41.92 -25.00
N LEU A 259 6.46 -41.80 -26.31
CA LEU A 259 5.44 -41.81 -27.35
C LEU A 259 5.22 -43.25 -27.81
N ASP A 260 4.00 -43.74 -27.69
CA ASP A 260 3.53 -44.86 -28.52
C ASP A 260 2.53 -44.33 -29.55
N LYS A 261 2.89 -44.47 -30.82
CA LYS A 261 2.02 -44.23 -31.98
C LYS A 261 1.32 -45.54 -32.29
N GLY A 262 0.00 -45.58 -32.16
CA GLY A 262 -0.85 -46.62 -32.75
C GLY A 262 -1.87 -45.98 -33.67
N THR A 263 -1.82 -46.39 -34.94
CA THR A 263 -2.81 -46.15 -36.01
C THR A 263 -4.22 -46.56 -35.61
#